data_AF-A0A8S3BYL5-F1
#
_entry.id   AF-A0A8S3BYL5-F1
#
_cell.length_a   1.000
_cell.length_b   1.000
_cell.length_c   1.000
_cell.angle_alpha   90.00
_cell.angle_beta   90.00
_cell.angle_gamma   90.00
#
_symmetry.space_group_name_H-M   'P 1'
#
loop_
_entity.id
_entity.type
_entity.pdbx_description
1 polymer ?
#
loop_
_entity_poly.entity_id
_entity_poly.type
_entity_poly.pdbx_seq_one_letter_code
_entity_poly.pdbx_strand_id
1 'polypeptide(L)' 'MKSCKSLKGGLEEVTKQLDIERIGPQHQAGSDSLMTGLSFFRMKELFFEDS' A
#
# COMPACT_ATOMS: atom_id res chain seq x y z
N MET A 1 -2.11 2.52 -18.34
CA MET A 1 -1.96 2.20 -16.90
C MET A 1 -3.15 1.38 -16.46
N LYS A 2 -2.93 0.17 -15.92
CA LYS A 2 -4.00 -0.57 -15.24
C LYS A 2 -4.41 0.27 -14.00
N SER A 3 -5.71 0.42 -13.79
CA SER A 3 -6.24 1.12 -12.61
C SER A 3 -6.53 0.09 -11.52
N CYS A 4 -6.12 0.37 -10.28
CA CYS A 4 -6.45 -0.46 -9.12
C CYS A 4 -7.87 -0.14 -8.62
N LYS A 5 -8.89 -0.49 -9.41
CA LYS A 5 -10.29 -0.08 -9.16
C LYS A 5 -10.84 -0.53 -7.80
N SER A 6 -10.28 -1.58 -7.20
CA SER A 6 -10.65 -2.08 -5.88
C SER A 6 -10.01 -1.31 -4.73
N LEU A 7 -8.90 -0.60 -4.96
CA LEU A 7 -8.19 0.15 -3.93
C LEU A 7 -8.74 1.57 -3.83
N LYS A 8 -9.14 1.96 -2.62
CA LYS A 8 -9.66 3.30 -2.32
C LYS A 8 -9.32 3.69 -0.89
N GLY A 9 -9.24 5.00 -0.64
CA GLY A 9 -9.03 5.54 0.70
C GLY A 9 -7.67 6.16 0.94
N GLY A 10 -7.40 6.48 2.21
CA GLY A 10 -6.09 6.94 2.68
C GLY A 10 -5.08 5.80 2.83
N LEU A 11 -3.84 6.12 3.17
CA LEU A 11 -2.73 5.14 3.30
C LEU A 11 -3.10 3.95 4.19
N GLU A 12 -3.68 4.21 5.37
CA GLU A 12 -4.07 3.17 6.32
C GLU A 12 -5.17 2.23 5.79
N GLU A 13 -6.10 2.76 4.99
CA GLU A 13 -7.18 1.95 4.40
C GLU A 13 -6.65 1.11 3.24
N VAL A 14 -5.74 1.67 2.44
CA VAL A 14 -5.08 0.98 1.32
C VAL A 14 -4.17 -0.13 1.83
N THR A 15 -3.38 0.11 2.89
CA THR A 15 -2.50 -0.92 3.46
C THR A 15 -3.29 -2.10 4.02
N LYS A 16 -4.44 -1.85 4.66
CA LYS A 16 -5.36 -2.91 5.12
C LYS A 16 -5.94 -3.72 3.96
N GLN A 17 -6.32 -3.07 2.86
CA GLN A 17 -6.83 -3.76 1.66
C GLN A 17 -5.75 -4.61 0.96
N LEU A 18 -4.49 -4.25 1.14
CA LEU A 18 -3.32 -4.96 0.60
C LEU A 18 -2.75 -6.02 1.56
N ASP A 19 -3.37 -6.21 2.72
CA ASP A 19 -2.92 -7.12 3.79
C ASP A 19 -1.50 -6.79 4.30
N ILE A 20 -1.21 -5.50 4.46
CA ILE A 20 0.07 -4.99 4.97
C ILE A 20 -0.09 -4.55 6.42
N GLU A 21 0.62 -5.21 7.32
CA GLU A 21 0.67 -4.84 8.74
C GLU A 21 1.61 -3.65 8.98
N ARG A 22 1.20 -2.73 9.85
CA ARG A 22 2.00 -1.56 10.20
C ARG A 22 3.13 -1.89 11.16
N ILE A 23 4.32 -1.38 10.84
CA ILE A 23 5.48 -1.38 11.75
C ILE A 23 5.75 0.05 12.21
N GLY A 24 5.73 0.24 13.53
CA GLY A 24 5.91 1.55 14.16
C GLY A 24 4.63 2.37 14.31
N PRO A 25 4.71 3.54 14.94
CA PRO A 25 3.55 4.38 15.25
C PRO A 25 2.98 5.08 14.01
N GLN A 26 1.65 5.19 13.95
CA GLN A 26 0.96 5.96 12.92
C GLN A 26 1.29 7.45 13.02
N HIS A 27 1.26 8.17 11.89
CA HIS A 27 1.57 9.59 11.80
C HIS A 27 3.01 9.97 12.15
N GLN A 28 3.93 9.01 12.08
CA GLN A 28 5.36 9.26 12.03
C GLN A 28 5.90 9.03 10.63
N ALA A 29 6.66 9.99 10.13
CA ALA A 29 7.19 9.97 8.77
C ALA A 29 7.94 8.67 8.43
N GLY A 30 8.66 8.08 9.38
CA GLY A 30 9.35 6.80 9.18
C GLY A 30 8.39 5.63 8.94
N SER A 31 7.41 5.44 9.83
CA SER A 31 6.40 4.39 9.68
C SER A 31 5.58 4.59 8.41
N ASP A 32 5.13 5.82 8.15
CA ASP A 32 4.30 6.11 6.97
C ASP A 32 5.06 5.95 5.65
N SER A 33 6.36 6.27 5.62
CA SER A 33 7.23 6.02 4.45
C SER A 33 7.40 4.52 4.19
N LEU A 34 7.58 3.72 5.25
CA LEU A 34 7.64 2.26 5.14
C LEU A 34 6.32 1.69 4.59
N MET A 35 5.18 2.12 5.13
CA MET A 35 3.86 1.69 4.65
C MET A 35 3.63 2.06 3.18
N THR A 36 4.09 3.25 2.77
CA THR A 36 4.00 3.70 1.37
C THR A 36 4.83 2.81 0.44
N GLY A 37 6.07 2.49 0.82
CA GLY A 37 6.95 1.62 0.06
C GLY A 37 6.41 0.19 -0.08
N LEU A 38 5.95 -0.40 1.03
CA LEU A 38 5.33 -1.73 1.02
C LEU A 38 4.09 -1.76 0.13
N SER A 39 3.24 -0.73 0.23
CA SER A 39 2.04 -0.60 -0.61
C SER A 39 2.39 -0.55 -2.09
N PHE A 40 3.42 0.22 -2.47
CA PHE A 40 3.86 0.31 -3.85
C PHE A 40 4.27 -1.05 -4.44
N PHE A 41 5.15 -1.79 -3.76
CA PHE A 41 5.61 -3.08 -4.26
C PHE A 41 4.49 -4.11 -4.29
N ARG A 42 3.61 -4.11 -3.28
CA ARG A 42 2.46 -5.02 -3.25
C ARG A 42 1.45 -4.71 -4.35
N MET A 43 1.19 -3.43 -4.62
CA MET A 43 0.35 -3.02 -5.74
C MET A 43 0.97 -3.45 -7.07
N LYS A 44 2.29 -3.25 -7.24
CA LYS A 44 3.03 -3.64 -8.44
C LYS A 44 2.86 -5.14 -8.72
N GLU A 45 3.07 -5.98 -7.73
CA GLU A 45 2.91 -7.44 -7.82
C GLU A 45 1.46 -7.83 -8.21
N LEU A 46 0.46 -7.36 -7.45
CA LEU A 46 -0.93 -7.80 -7.61
C LEU A 46 -1.64 -7.27 -8.86
N PHE A 47 -1.27 -6.08 -9.34
CA PHE A 47 -2.03 -5.40 -10.39
C PHE A 47 -1.22 -5.11 -11.65
N PHE A 48 0.11 -5.19 -11.60
CA PHE A 48 0.99 -4.72 -12.68
C PHE A 48 2.04 -5.72 -13.16
N GLU A 49 2.32 -6.82 -12.46
CA GLU A 49 3.36 -7.78 -12.85
C GLU A 49 2.91 -8.94 -13.77
N ASP A 50 1.64 -9.00 -14.18
CA ASP A 50 1.14 -9.97 -15.18
C ASP A 50 0.92 -9.34 -16.58
N SER A 51 1.97 -8.78 -17.20
CA SER A 51 1.95 -8.31 -18.61
C SER A 51 3.33 -8.37 -19.24
#